data_AF-A0A1Q9PGD6-F1
#
_entry.id   AF-A0A1Q9PGD6-F1
#
_cell.length_a   1.000
_cell.length_b   1.000
_cell.length_c   1.000
_cell.angle_alpha   90.00
_cell.angle_beta   90.00
_cell.angle_gamma   90.00
#
_symmetry.space_group_name_H-M   'P 1'
#
loop_
_entity.id
_entity.type
_entity.pdbx_description
1 polymer ?
#
loop_
_entity_poly.entity_id
_entity_poly.type
_entity_poly.pdbx_seq_one_letter_code
_entity_poly.pdbx_strand_id
1 'polypeptide(L)'
;MGYIGNQITYDKDAEMGYIYFSEPSKYKIAYTEELPENDDIMLDFGEEVPIVGIELEGETARKIEHIADKVHIFKKEVTTDGKTYYSFRLNDEITRRSISHPDVESIVFHFSDTSLGTINPGIKQPPHQATSLSFIPTALSLTSLEV
;
A
#
# COMPACT_ATOMS: atom_id res chain seq x y z
N MET A 1 6.32 15.75 17.31
CA MET A 1 6.59 14.36 17.72
C MET A 1 5.83 13.48 16.75
N GLY A 2 6.55 12.77 15.87
CA GLY A 2 5.95 11.84 14.92
C GLY A 2 5.51 10.56 15.59
N TYR A 3 4.59 9.85 14.95
CA TYR A 3 4.13 8.53 15.40
C TYR A 3 5.30 7.55 15.54
N ILE A 4 5.40 6.90 16.71
CA ILE A 4 6.45 5.91 17.04
C ILE A 4 5.90 4.47 16.91
N GLY A 5 4.69 4.30 16.37
CA GLY A 5 4.08 2.99 16.18
C GLY A 5 4.56 2.29 14.90
N ASN A 6 4.39 0.97 14.86
CA ASN A 6 4.75 0.16 13.70
C ASN A 6 3.92 0.59 12.48
N GLN A 7 4.60 1.05 11.44
CA GLN A 7 3.96 1.48 10.18
C GLN A 7 3.45 0.30 9.35
N ILE A 8 3.96 -0.90 9.60
CA ILE A 8 3.44 -2.15 9.05
C ILE A 8 3.22 -3.15 10.19
N THR A 9 2.04 -3.76 10.20
CA THR A 9 1.69 -4.84 11.11
C THR A 9 1.11 -6.02 10.33
N TYR A 10 1.19 -7.22 10.91
CA TYR A 10 0.60 -8.43 10.36
C TYR A 10 -0.19 -9.15 11.45
N ASP A 11 -1.47 -9.40 11.20
CA ASP A 11 -2.34 -10.19 12.06
C ASP A 11 -2.30 -11.65 11.59
N LYS A 12 -1.74 -12.52 12.45
CA LYS A 12 -1.59 -13.95 12.15
C LYS A 12 -2.90 -14.72 12.23
N ASP A 13 -3.84 -14.27 13.06
CA ASP A 13 -5.12 -14.96 13.24
C ASP A 13 -6.06 -14.63 12.07
N ALA A 14 -6.01 -13.40 11.56
CA ALA A 14 -6.74 -12.97 10.38
C ALA A 14 -6.02 -13.28 9.05
N GLU A 15 -4.73 -13.64 9.08
CA GLU A 15 -3.82 -13.68 7.92
C GLU A 15 -3.76 -12.35 7.13
N MET A 16 -3.95 -11.22 7.82
CA MET A 16 -4.08 -9.88 7.23
C MET A 16 -2.84 -9.03 7.47
N GLY A 17 -2.51 -8.22 6.47
CA GLY A 17 -1.43 -7.27 6.53
C GLY A 17 -1.91 -5.82 6.51
N TYR A 18 -1.28 -4.93 7.27
CA TYR A 18 -1.70 -3.54 7.37
C TYR A 18 -0.52 -2.59 7.17
N ILE A 19 -0.73 -1.53 6.38
CA ILE A 19 0.22 -0.45 6.16
C ILE A 19 -0.44 0.87 6.56
N TYR A 20 0.14 1.58 7.51
CA TYR A 20 -0.45 2.81 8.04
C TYR A 20 0.28 4.05 7.50
N PHE A 21 -0.44 4.92 6.79
CA PHE A 21 0.09 6.24 6.38
C PHE A 21 -0.15 7.33 7.41
N SER A 22 -0.95 7.00 8.41
CA SER A 22 -1.39 7.89 9.46
C SER A 22 -1.52 7.11 10.77
N GLU A 23 -1.72 7.79 11.90
CA GLU A 23 -1.89 7.07 13.17
C GLU A 23 -3.26 6.36 13.16
N PRO A 24 -3.34 5.03 13.39
CA PRO A 24 -4.57 4.24 13.24
C PRO A 24 -5.75 4.69 14.12
N SER A 25 -5.48 5.44 15.20
CA SER A 25 -6.48 5.98 16.12
C SER A 25 -6.78 7.46 15.92
N LYS A 26 -6.08 8.14 15.00
CA LYS A 26 -6.17 9.60 14.83
C LYS A 26 -7.18 10.00 13.76
N TYR A 27 -7.31 9.20 12.70
CA TYR A 27 -8.19 9.50 11.57
C TYR A 27 -9.28 8.45 11.46
N LYS A 28 -10.48 8.88 11.10
CA LYS A 28 -11.62 7.99 10.96
C LYS A 28 -11.70 7.47 9.53
N ILE A 29 -11.82 6.16 9.37
CA ILE A 29 -12.10 5.53 8.07
C ILE A 29 -13.54 5.88 7.69
N ALA A 30 -13.70 6.52 6.54
CA ALA A 30 -14.97 6.82 5.91
C ALA A 30 -15.53 5.59 5.19
N TYR A 31 -14.68 4.94 4.39
CA TYR A 31 -14.99 3.71 3.66
C TYR A 31 -13.70 2.99 3.25
N THR A 32 -13.85 1.71 2.89
CA THR A 32 -12.76 0.85 2.39
C THR A 32 -13.16 0.36 1.00
N GLU A 33 -12.20 0.36 0.06
CA GLU A 33 -12.44 -0.05 -1.32
C GLU A 33 -11.28 -0.88 -1.88
N GLU A 34 -11.59 -1.90 -2.70
CA GLU A 34 -10.59 -2.73 -3.38
C GLU A 34 -9.79 -1.91 -4.41
N LEU A 35 -8.51 -2.23 -4.57
CA LEU A 35 -7.71 -1.70 -5.66
C LEU A 35 -8.26 -2.25 -7.00
N PRO A 36 -8.43 -1.42 -8.04
CA PRO A 36 -8.90 -1.91 -9.32
C PRO A 36 -8.03 -3.06 -9.84
N GLU A 37 -8.68 -4.14 -10.25
CA GLU A 37 -8.04 -5.34 -10.77
C GLU A 37 -7.18 -6.12 -9.76
N ASN A 38 -7.28 -5.81 -8.46
CA ASN A 38 -6.60 -6.53 -7.40
C ASN A 38 -7.38 -6.46 -6.07
N ASP A 39 -8.18 -7.48 -5.82
CA ASP A 39 -9.00 -7.61 -4.61
C ASP A 39 -8.18 -7.97 -3.35
N ASP A 40 -6.93 -8.41 -3.51
CA ASP A 40 -6.03 -8.65 -2.36
C ASP A 40 -5.58 -7.35 -1.65
N ILE A 41 -5.87 -6.18 -2.24
CA ILE A 41 -5.42 -4.88 -1.76
C ILE A 41 -6.63 -3.98 -1.56
N MET A 42 -6.84 -3.52 -0.33
CA MET A 42 -7.91 -2.61 0.03
C MET A 42 -7.34 -1.29 0.56
N LEU A 43 -7.96 -0.19 0.18
CA LEU A 43 -7.58 1.16 0.56
C LEU A 43 -8.58 1.71 1.56
N ASP A 44 -8.09 2.15 2.72
CA ASP A 44 -8.92 2.79 3.74
C ASP A 44 -8.95 4.30 3.52
N PHE A 45 -10.05 4.81 2.99
CA PHE A 45 -10.25 6.24 2.76
C PHE A 45 -10.69 6.92 4.04
N GLY A 46 -10.05 8.03 4.40
CA GLY A 46 -10.34 8.78 5.63
C GLY A 46 -11.37 9.88 5.42
N GLU A 47 -12.06 10.28 6.49
CA GLU A 47 -12.91 11.48 6.47
C GLU A 47 -12.06 12.76 6.36
N GLU A 48 -10.87 12.78 6.98
CA GLU A 48 -9.99 13.96 7.03
C GLU A 48 -8.70 13.83 6.22
N VAL A 49 -8.38 12.63 5.73
CA VAL A 49 -7.20 12.34 4.92
C VAL A 49 -7.57 11.48 3.72
N PRO A 50 -6.89 11.62 2.57
CA PRO A 50 -7.21 10.83 1.38
C PRO A 50 -7.15 9.33 1.63
N ILE A 51 -6.14 8.85 2.37
CA ILE A 51 -6.00 7.45 2.78
C ILE A 51 -5.44 7.37 4.20
N VAL A 52 -6.08 6.57 5.05
CA VAL A 52 -5.66 6.24 6.41
C VAL A 52 -4.58 5.16 6.40
N GLY A 53 -4.81 4.10 5.60
CA GLY A 53 -3.95 2.94 5.47
C GLY A 53 -4.32 2.03 4.31
N ILE A 54 -3.65 0.88 4.24
CA ILE A 54 -3.90 -0.18 3.26
C ILE A 54 -4.05 -1.48 4.04
N GLU A 55 -5.08 -2.25 3.69
CA GLU A 55 -5.24 -3.63 4.11
C GLU A 55 -4.80 -4.56 2.97
N LEU A 56 -4.09 -5.62 3.33
CA LEU A 56 -3.55 -6.62 2.41
C LEU A 56 -4.05 -7.98 2.85
N GLU A 57 -4.53 -8.77 1.89
CA GLU A 57 -4.85 -10.18 2.08
C GLU A 57 -4.00 -11.07 1.15
N GLY A 58 -4.23 -12.38 1.24
CA GLY A 58 -3.63 -13.37 0.36
C GLY A 58 -2.09 -13.42 0.38
N GLU A 59 -1.49 -13.67 -0.79
CA GLU A 59 -0.04 -13.80 -0.92
C GLU A 59 0.68 -12.46 -0.71
N THR A 60 0.00 -11.33 -0.97
CA THR A 60 0.56 -10.01 -0.71
C THR A 60 0.69 -9.75 0.79
N ALA A 61 -0.31 -10.14 1.60
CA ALA A 61 -0.24 -10.08 3.06
C ALA A 61 0.90 -10.95 3.61
N ARG A 62 1.05 -12.17 3.12
CA ARG A 62 2.12 -13.09 3.56
C ARG A 62 3.51 -12.53 3.33
N LYS A 63 3.73 -11.81 2.21
CA LYS A 63 5.01 -11.15 1.95
C LYS A 63 5.32 -10.07 2.99
N ILE A 64 4.31 -9.38 3.52
CA ILE A 64 4.55 -8.34 4.53
C ILE A 64 4.80 -8.90 5.93
N GLU A 65 4.39 -10.13 6.26
CA GLU A 65 4.68 -10.76 7.56
C GLU A 65 6.17 -10.67 7.91
N HIS A 66 7.05 -10.88 6.94
CA HIS A 66 8.51 -10.85 7.13
C HIS A 66 9.10 -9.44 7.35
N ILE A 67 8.33 -8.39 7.12
CA ILE A 67 8.73 -7.00 7.32
C ILE A 67 7.86 -6.25 8.33
N ALA A 68 6.82 -6.91 8.87
CA ALA A 68 6.04 -6.39 9.97
C ALA A 68 6.96 -6.02 11.15
N ASP A 69 6.61 -4.94 11.85
CA ASP A 69 7.34 -4.38 12.99
C ASP A 69 8.76 -3.84 12.69
N LYS A 70 9.19 -3.83 11.42
CA LYS A 70 10.43 -3.16 11.02
C LYS A 70 10.21 -1.66 10.92
N VAL A 71 11.10 -0.90 11.56
CA VAL A 71 11.18 0.57 11.43
C VAL A 71 11.95 0.96 10.16
N HIS A 72 11.61 2.10 9.54
CA HIS A 72 12.34 2.70 8.40
C HIS A 72 12.30 1.93 7.08
N ILE A 73 11.22 1.22 6.79
CA ILE A 73 11.07 0.47 5.53
C ILE A 73 10.86 1.37 4.31
N PHE A 74 10.34 2.59 4.51
CA PHE A 74 10.07 3.53 3.44
C PHE A 74 11.33 4.32 3.11
N LYS A 75 11.71 4.30 1.83
CA LYS A 75 12.72 5.17 1.26
C LYS A 75 12.07 6.48 0.83
N LYS A 76 12.57 7.59 1.39
CA LYS A 76 12.23 8.95 0.97
C LYS A 76 13.12 9.35 -0.19
N GLU A 77 12.51 9.74 -1.30
CA GLU A 77 13.21 10.20 -2.49
C GLU A 77 12.60 11.54 -2.96
N VAL A 78 13.43 12.37 -3.60
CA VAL A 78 13.01 13.69 -4.09
C VAL A 78 13.19 13.72 -5.60
N THR A 79 12.10 13.99 -6.31
CA THR A 79 12.09 14.11 -7.77
C THR A 79 12.78 15.40 -8.21
N THR A 80 13.14 15.47 -9.49
CA THR A 80 13.79 16.65 -10.09
C THR A 80 12.93 17.92 -10.02
N ASP A 81 11.60 17.78 -9.95
CA ASP A 81 10.65 18.88 -9.75
C ASP A 81 10.39 19.22 -8.26
N GLY A 82 11.17 18.62 -7.34
CA GLY A 82 11.16 18.93 -5.91
C GLY A 82 10.06 18.23 -5.11
N LYS A 83 9.31 17.29 -5.71
CA LYS A 83 8.32 16.51 -4.97
C LYS A 83 8.99 15.39 -4.19
N THR A 84 8.55 15.22 -2.95
CA THR A 84 8.95 14.07 -2.15
C THR A 84 8.03 12.90 -2.47
N TYR A 85 8.59 11.70 -2.62
CA TYR A 85 7.82 10.46 -2.59
C TYR A 85 8.45 9.48 -1.62
N TYR A 86 7.63 8.56 -1.15
CA TYR A 86 8.04 7.44 -0.31
C TYR A 86 7.78 6.15 -1.06
N SER A 87 8.66 5.19 -0.91
CA SER A 87 8.48 3.87 -1.52
C SER A 87 9.02 2.77 -0.62
N PHE A 88 8.46 1.58 -0.73
CA PHE A 88 9.07 0.38 -0.20
C PHE A 88 8.91 -0.77 -1.19
N ARG A 89 9.82 -1.73 -1.11
CA ARG A 89 9.85 -2.91 -1.98
C ARG A 89 9.62 -4.17 -1.16
N LEU A 90 8.73 -5.03 -1.63
CA LEU A 90 8.53 -6.40 -1.14
C LEU A 90 9.58 -7.34 -1.72
N ASN A 91 10.03 -7.09 -2.95
CA ASN A 91 11.12 -7.79 -3.61
C ASN A 91 11.83 -6.91 -4.66
N ASP A 92 12.92 -7.43 -5.23
CA ASP A 92 13.72 -6.76 -6.26
C ASP A 92 13.31 -7.14 -7.70
N GLU A 93 12.11 -7.69 -7.89
CA GLU A 93 11.65 -8.04 -9.23
C GLU A 93 11.37 -6.79 -10.07
N ILE A 94 11.50 -6.94 -11.38
CA ILE A 94 11.25 -5.86 -12.34
C ILE A 94 9.76 -5.51 -12.32
N THR A 95 9.45 -4.23 -12.11
CA THR A 95 8.10 -3.70 -12.27
C THR A 95 7.67 -3.83 -13.73
N ARG A 96 6.57 -4.54 -13.96
CA ARG A 96 5.97 -4.73 -15.28
C ARG A 96 4.67 -3.95 -15.46
N ARG A 97 3.94 -3.76 -14.36
CA ARG A 97 2.66 -3.07 -14.33
C ARG A 97 2.60 -2.17 -13.11
N SER A 98 1.87 -1.07 -13.24
CA SER A 98 1.51 -0.20 -12.13
C SER A 98 0.01 0.08 -12.13
N ILE A 99 -0.60 0.13 -10.96
CA ILE A 99 -2.02 0.40 -10.77
C ILE A 99 -2.16 1.45 -9.67
N SER A 100 -3.09 2.37 -9.87
CA SER A 100 -3.55 3.34 -8.87
C SER A 100 -5.06 3.29 -8.81
N HIS A 101 -5.62 3.60 -7.65
CA HIS A 101 -7.06 3.82 -7.55
C HIS A 101 -7.40 5.21 -8.12
N PRO A 102 -8.47 5.36 -8.92
CA PRO A 102 -8.80 6.61 -9.62
C PRO A 102 -8.98 7.81 -8.67
N ASP A 103 -9.50 7.56 -7.47
CA ASP A 103 -9.70 8.62 -6.47
C ASP A 103 -8.41 9.01 -5.71
N VAL A 104 -7.30 8.28 -5.93
CA VAL A 104 -6.03 8.54 -5.26
C VAL A 104 -4.82 8.15 -6.13
N GLU A 105 -4.62 8.90 -7.21
CA GLU A 105 -3.47 8.72 -8.12
C GLU A 105 -2.11 8.91 -7.43
N SER A 106 -2.09 9.51 -6.24
CA SER A 106 -0.87 9.69 -5.45
C SER A 106 -0.32 8.39 -4.85
N ILE A 107 -1.07 7.28 -4.88
CA ILE A 107 -0.58 5.95 -4.45
C ILE A 107 -0.50 5.04 -5.67
N VAL A 108 0.66 4.41 -5.87
CA VAL A 108 0.96 3.56 -7.01
C VAL A 108 1.47 2.21 -6.54
N PHE A 109 0.73 1.16 -6.87
CA PHE A 109 1.09 -0.23 -6.65
C PHE A 109 1.81 -0.77 -7.85
N HIS A 110 2.91 -1.47 -7.64
CA HIS A 110 3.74 -2.03 -8.70
C HIS A 110 3.71 -3.56 -8.63
N PHE A 111 3.58 -4.19 -9.80
CA PHE A 111 3.46 -5.64 -9.96
C PHE A 111 4.51 -6.15 -10.96
N SER A 112 5.05 -7.34 -10.71
CA SER A 112 6.06 -7.99 -11.56
C SER A 112 5.48 -9.04 -12.51
N ASP A 113 4.19 -9.36 -12.39
CA ASP A 113 3.53 -10.32 -13.24
C ASP A 113 3.14 -9.72 -14.60
N THR A 114 3.10 -10.58 -15.61
CA THR A 114 2.80 -10.22 -17.02
C THR A 114 1.37 -10.54 -17.42
N SER A 115 0.56 -11.17 -16.57
CA SER A 115 -0.67 -11.80 -17.02
C SER A 115 -1.79 -10.79 -17.26
N LEU A 116 -1.89 -10.32 -18.51
CA LEU A 116 -3.19 -10.22 -19.17
C LEU A 116 -3.72 -11.65 -19.28
N GLY A 117 -4.32 -12.18 -18.23
CA GLY A 117 -4.99 -13.46 -18.34
C GLY A 117 -6.17 -13.26 -19.28
N THR A 118 -6.15 -13.96 -20.42
CA THR A 118 -7.32 -14.12 -21.28
C THR A 118 -8.54 -14.41 -20.40
N ILE A 119 -9.50 -13.51 -20.45
CA ILE A 119 -10.80 -13.58 -19.79
C ILE A 119 -11.48 -14.90 -20.17
N ASN A 120 -11.36 -15.90 -19.30
CA ASN A 120 -12.27 -17.02 -19.23
C ASN A 120 -13.37 -16.61 -18.24
N PRO A 121 -14.57 -16.21 -18.71
CA PRO A 121 -15.68 -15.88 -17.81
C PRO A 121 -16.07 -17.15 -17.03
N GLY A 122 -15.58 -17.28 -15.80
CA GLY A 122 -15.83 -18.44 -14.94
C GLY A 122 -14.66 -18.89 -14.07
N ILE A 123 -13.43 -18.39 -14.30
CA ILE A 123 -12.29 -18.64 -13.42
C ILE A 123 -11.84 -17.30 -12.81
N LYS A 124 -12.01 -17.13 -11.50
CA LYS A 124 -11.42 -16.00 -10.77
C LYS A 124 -9.90 -16.16 -10.91
N GLN A 125 -9.24 -15.25 -11.62
CA GLN A 125 -7.78 -15.26 -11.71
C GLN A 125 -7.21 -15.04 -10.31
N PRO A 126 -6.08 -15.68 -9.96
CA PRO A 126 -5.40 -15.34 -8.73
C PRO A 126 -5.03 -13.84 -8.77
N PRO A 127 -5.22 -13.12 -7.66
CA PRO A 127 -4.87 -11.71 -7.56
C PRO A 127 -3.40 -11.47 -7.91
N HIS A 128 -3.14 -10.32 -8.52
CA HIS A 128 -1.79 -9.91 -8.91
C HIS A 128 -0.93 -9.70 -7.67
N GLN A 129 0.30 -10.21 -7.68
CA GLN A 129 1.15 -10.08 -6.49
C GLN A 129 1.93 -8.78 -6.50
N ALA A 130 1.70 -7.91 -5.52
CA ALA A 130 2.46 -6.67 -5.42
C ALA A 130 3.95 -6.95 -5.15
N THR A 131 4.80 -6.15 -5.76
CA THR A 131 6.26 -6.18 -5.57
C THR A 131 6.80 -4.92 -4.92
N SER A 132 6.10 -3.80 -5.08
CA SER A 132 6.43 -2.55 -4.38
C SER A 132 5.25 -1.60 -4.34
N LEU A 133 5.34 -0.64 -3.43
CA LEU A 133 4.41 0.48 -3.29
C LEU A 133 5.20 1.78 -3.34
N SER A 134 4.70 2.76 -4.07
CA SER A 134 5.16 4.14 -3.98
C SER A 134 4.00 5.09 -3.74
N PHE A 135 4.24 6.17 -3.01
CA PHE A 135 3.24 7.20 -2.81
C PHE A 135 3.85 8.60 -2.70
N ILE A 136 3.12 9.57 -3.24
CA ILE A 136 3.38 10.99 -3.05
C ILE A 136 2.54 11.46 -1.88
N PRO A 137 3.14 12.09 -0.88
CA PRO A 137 2.38 12.67 0.21
C PRO A 137 1.64 13.93 -0.22
N THR A 138 0.36 13.81 -0.52
CA THR A 138 -0.50 14.97 -0.79
C THR A 138 -1.27 15.32 0.47
N ALA A 139 -0.86 16.40 1.16
CA ALA A 139 -1.50 16.96 2.36
C ALA A 139 -1.83 15.97 3.49
N LEU A 140 -1.19 14.80 3.52
CA LEU A 140 -1.18 13.91 4.68
C LEU A 140 -0.47 14.66 5.82
N SER A 141 -0.95 14.50 7.05
CA SER A 141 -0.21 14.90 8.26
C SER A 141 1.02 14.00 8.41
N LEU A 142 2.03 14.24 7.57
CA LEU A 142 3.24 13.43 7.40
C LEU A 142 4.27 13.63 8.49
N THR A 143 3.91 14.32 9.56
CA THR A 143 4.74 14.41 10.77
C THR A 143 5.15 13.04 11.31
N SER A 144 4.51 11.96 10.85
CA SER A 144 4.73 10.57 11.24
C SER A 144 5.55 9.73 10.24
N LEU A 145 5.84 10.24 9.04
CA LEU A 145 6.69 9.61 8.03
C LEU A 145 8.06 10.29 7.89
N GLU A 146 8.20 11.48 8.46
CA GLU A 146 9.51 12.11 8.63
C GLU A 146 10.28 11.41 9.75
N VAL A 147 11.27 10.63 9.33
CA VAL A 147 12.40 10.19 10.16
C VAL A 147 13.55 11.16 9.97
#